data_AF-V5BI65-F1
#
_entry.id   AF-V5BI65-F1
#
_cell.length_a   1.000
_cell.length_b   1.000
_cell.length_c   1.000
_cell.angle_alpha   90.00
_cell.angle_beta   90.00
_cell.angle_gamma   90.00
#
_symmetry.space_group_name_H-M   'P 1'
#
loop_
_entity.id
_entity.type
_entity.pdbx_description
1 polymer ?
#
loop_
_entity_poly.entity_id
_entity_poly.type
_entity_poly.pdbx_seq_one_letter_code
_entity_poly.pdbx_strand_id
1 'polypeptide(L)'
;MKLVRRARKSIRERRMKACLKDLSANLEKVEMRVFRQQKKERDRRRKVAGINCGIPPDVRMGKMNPELYRIECRLHREAGLFPPPPPEGCAQESSSGVTRRIGFVDFNTIAQAVLRRSQSLL
;
A
#
# COMPACT_ATOMS: atom_id res chain seq x y z
N MET A 1 41.53 33.67 2.28
CA MET A 1 41.25 32.43 1.51
C MET A 1 41.80 32.57 0.10
N LYS A 2 42.65 31.64 -0.38
CA LYS A 2 43.23 31.72 -1.73
C LYS A 2 42.13 31.49 -2.78
N LEU A 3 41.86 32.50 -3.60
CA LEU A 3 40.98 32.40 -4.78
C LEU A 3 41.64 31.47 -5.79
N VAL A 4 41.17 30.22 -5.85
CA VAL A 4 41.58 29.29 -6.90
C VAL A 4 40.88 29.73 -8.20
N ARG A 5 41.65 30.31 -9.14
CA ARG A 5 41.16 30.62 -10.48
C ARG A 5 40.78 29.30 -11.17
N ARG A 6 39.48 29.01 -11.25
CA ARG A 6 38.98 27.89 -12.05
C ARG A 6 39.24 28.20 -13.52
N ALA A 7 39.98 27.33 -14.20
CA ALA A 7 40.14 27.39 -15.64
C ALA A 7 38.77 27.37 -16.32
N ARG A 8 38.57 28.19 -17.35
CA ARG A 8 37.34 28.15 -18.15
C ARG A 8 37.24 26.81 -18.87
N LYS A 9 36.07 26.20 -18.80
CA LYS A 9 35.74 24.99 -19.56
C LYS A 9 35.89 25.24 -21.06
N SER A 10 36.43 24.26 -21.78
CA SER A 10 36.59 24.33 -23.22
C SER A 10 35.24 24.49 -23.94
N ILE A 11 35.23 25.02 -25.16
CA ILE A 11 34.01 25.13 -25.97
C ILE A 11 33.39 23.74 -26.19
N ARG A 12 34.22 22.71 -26.44
CA ARG A 12 33.79 21.32 -26.60
C ARG A 12 33.09 20.79 -25.35
N GLU A 13 33.68 20.97 -24.17
CA GLU A 13 33.05 20.54 -22.90
C GLU A 13 31.71 21.25 -22.67
N ARG A 14 31.63 22.57 -22.96
CA ARG A 14 30.38 23.32 -22.81
C ARG A 14 29.28 22.82 -23.74
N ARG A 15 29.61 22.54 -25.01
CA ARG A 15 28.67 21.97 -25.99
C ARG A 15 28.21 20.57 -25.58
N MET A 16 29.14 19.71 -25.13
CA MET A 16 28.80 18.37 -24.64
C MET A 16 27.87 18.43 -23.43
N LYS A 17 28.14 19.32 -22.47
CA LYS A 17 27.30 19.50 -21.28
C LYS A 17 25.89 19.98 -21.64
N ALA A 18 25.76 20.87 -22.63
CA ALA A 18 24.45 21.31 -23.12
C ALA A 18 23.69 20.15 -23.77
N CYS A 19 24.35 19.41 -24.67
CA CYS A 19 23.75 18.24 -25.33
C CYS A 19 23.27 17.18 -24.34
N LEU A 20 24.07 16.88 -23.31
CA LEU A 20 23.67 15.94 -22.25
C LEU A 20 22.47 16.46 -21.46
N LYS A 21 22.44 17.75 -21.14
CA LYS A 21 21.32 18.37 -20.43
C LYS A 21 20.03 18.28 -21.24
N ASP A 22 20.11 18.54 -22.54
CA ASP A 22 18.96 18.47 -23.44
C ASP A 22 18.46 17.03 -23.60
N LEU A 23 19.38 16.06 -23.69
CA LEU A 23 19.04 14.64 -23.72
C LEU A 23 18.33 14.22 -22.43
N SER A 24 18.86 14.56 -21.25
CA SER A 24 18.22 14.24 -19.97
C SER A 24 16.82 14.85 -19.86
N ALA A 25 16.65 16.12 -20.24
CA ALA A 25 15.35 16.78 -20.21
C ALA A 25 14.34 16.13 -21.17
N ASN A 26 14.80 15.61 -22.31
CA ASN A 26 13.93 14.90 -23.25
C ASN A 26 13.53 13.52 -22.73
N LEU A 27 14.47 12.78 -22.12
CA LEU A 27 14.18 11.48 -21.50
C LEU A 27 13.16 11.64 -20.36
N GLU A 28 13.35 12.62 -19.48
CA GLU A 28 12.41 12.92 -18.39
C GLU A 28 10.98 13.22 -18.92
N LYS A 29 10.85 13.96 -20.02
CA LYS A 29 9.55 14.22 -20.66
C LYS A 29 8.90 12.94 -21.18
N VAL A 30 9.69 12.04 -21.77
CA VAL A 30 9.21 10.75 -22.28
C VAL A 30 8.75 9.87 -21.12
N GLU A 31 9.56 9.74 -20.07
CA GLU A 31 9.20 9.00 -18.85
C GLU A 31 7.89 9.53 -18.25
N MET A 32 7.77 10.86 -18.11
CA MET A 32 6.56 11.48 -17.60
C MET A 32 5.34 11.25 -18.50
N ARG A 33 5.53 11.23 -19.82
CA ARG A 33 4.44 10.93 -20.78
C ARG A 33 4.00 9.47 -20.66
N VAL A 34 4.93 8.53 -20.57
CA VAL A 34 4.64 7.10 -20.37
C VAL A 34 3.94 6.89 -19.04
N PHE A 35 4.43 7.47 -17.95
CA PHE A 35 3.80 7.39 -16.64
C PHE A 35 2.36 7.91 -16.66
N ARG A 36 2.11 9.05 -17.30
CA ARG A 36 0.76 9.62 -17.45
C ARG A 36 -0.16 8.69 -18.25
N GLN A 37 0.34 8.07 -19.32
CA GLN A 37 -0.43 7.10 -20.09
C GLN A 37 -0.77 5.85 -19.27
N GLN A 38 0.21 5.27 -18.58
CA GLN A 38 0.01 4.13 -17.69
C GLN A 38 -0.96 4.44 -16.55
N LYS A 39 -0.88 5.65 -15.96
CA LYS A 39 -1.83 6.11 -14.95
C LYS A 39 -3.25 6.20 -15.51
N LYS A 40 -3.43 6.82 -16.67
CA LYS A 40 -4.74 6.91 -17.34
C LYS A 40 -5.33 5.52 -17.64
N GLU A 41 -4.51 4.59 -18.12
CA GLU A 41 -4.94 3.22 -18.40
C GLU A 41 -5.32 2.47 -17.11
N ARG A 42 -4.52 2.62 -16.05
CA ARG A 42 -4.85 2.08 -14.72
C ARG A 42 -6.17 2.63 -14.19
N ASP A 43 -6.38 3.94 -14.30
CA ASP A 43 -7.62 4.60 -13.88
C ASP A 43 -8.81 4.14 -14.73
N ARG A 44 -8.63 3.95 -16.04
CA ARG A 44 -9.64 3.40 -16.95
C ARG A 44 -10.03 1.98 -16.54
N ARG A 45 -9.06 1.08 -16.33
CA ARG A 45 -9.31 -0.29 -15.89
C ARG A 45 -10.04 -0.35 -14.55
N ARG A 46 -9.67 0.52 -13.60
CA ARG A 46 -10.34 0.64 -12.29
C ARG A 46 -11.80 1.07 -12.43
N LYS A 47 -12.09 2.06 -13.28
CA LYS A 47 -13.47 2.50 -13.58
C LYS A 47 -14.31 1.37 -14.18
N VAL A 48 -13.76 0.64 -15.15
CA VAL A 48 -14.45 -0.50 -15.78
C VAL A 48 -14.74 -1.60 -14.75
N ALA A 49 -13.82 -1.84 -13.82
CA ALA A 49 -14.01 -2.81 -12.73
C ALA A 49 -14.99 -2.33 -11.62
N GLY A 50 -15.59 -1.15 -11.74
CA GLY A 50 -16.47 -0.57 -10.72
C GLY A 50 -15.74 -0.20 -9.42
N ILE A 51 -14.41 -0.26 -9.41
CA ILE A 51 -13.60 0.05 -8.23
C ILE A 51 -13.46 1.57 -8.16
N ASN A 52 -14.32 2.21 -7.39
CA ASN A 52 -14.17 3.60 -6.99
C ASN A 52 -12.96 3.72 -6.05
N CYS A 53 -11.76 3.72 -6.62
CA CYS A 53 -10.50 3.96 -5.91
C CYS A 53 -10.37 5.43 -5.49
N GLY A 54 -11.23 5.89 -4.59
CA GLY A 54 -10.82 6.92 -3.65
C GLY A 54 -9.79 6.31 -2.71
N ILE A 55 -8.77 7.08 -2.34
CA ILE A 55 -8.05 6.80 -1.09
C ILE A 55 -9.14 6.69 -0.02
N PRO A 56 -9.25 5.56 0.72
CA PRO A 56 -10.28 5.41 1.74
C PRO A 56 -10.30 6.65 2.64
N PRO A 57 -11.48 7.16 3.06
CA PRO A 57 -11.57 8.36 3.88
C PRO A 57 -10.64 8.30 5.10
N ASP A 58 -10.52 7.14 5.72
CA ASP A 58 -9.63 6.89 6.86
C ASP A 58 -8.16 7.17 6.53
N VAL A 59 -7.68 6.69 5.37
CA VAL A 59 -6.33 6.96 4.88
C VAL A 59 -6.15 8.46 4.58
N ARG A 60 -7.17 9.15 4.05
CA ARG A 60 -7.10 10.61 3.82
C ARG A 60 -7.05 11.40 5.13
N MET A 61 -7.75 10.93 6.16
CA MET A 61 -7.79 11.57 7.47
C MET A 61 -6.57 11.23 8.35
N GLY A 62 -5.65 10.39 7.87
CA GLY A 62 -4.53 9.90 8.67
C GLY A 62 -4.99 9.02 9.86
N LYS A 63 -6.20 8.46 9.80
CA LYS A 63 -6.72 7.57 10.84
C LYS A 63 -6.29 6.14 10.52
N MET A 64 -5.58 5.54 11.47
CA MET A 64 -5.16 4.15 11.36
C MET A 64 -6.36 3.23 11.62
N ASN A 65 -6.77 2.46 10.60
CA ASN A 65 -7.78 1.42 10.75
C ASN A 65 -7.12 0.03 10.88
N PRO A 66 -7.84 -1.01 11.35
CA PRO A 66 -7.26 -2.34 11.58
C PRO A 66 -6.65 -2.98 10.32
N GLU A 67 -7.25 -2.76 9.15
CA GLU A 67 -6.76 -3.28 7.87
C GLU A 67 -5.43 -2.63 7.46
N LEU A 68 -5.31 -1.31 7.61
CA LEU A 68 -4.08 -0.56 7.35
C LEU A 68 -2.98 -0.96 8.32
N TYR A 69 -3.32 -1.17 9.60
CA TYR A 69 -2.37 -1.64 10.62
C TYR A 69 -1.83 -3.04 10.28
N ARG A 70 -2.68 -3.96 9.78
CA ARG A 70 -2.25 -5.28 9.30
C ARG A 70 -1.28 -5.17 8.12
N ILE A 71 -1.57 -4.28 7.18
CA ILE A 71 -0.69 -4.02 6.03
C ILE A 71 0.65 -3.45 6.48
N GLU A 72 0.65 -2.48 7.39
CA GLU A 72 1.87 -1.86 7.94
C GLU A 72 2.72 -2.88 8.71
N CYS A 73 2.10 -3.71 9.54
CA CYS A 73 2.76 -4.84 10.20
C CYS A 73 3.43 -5.79 9.20
N ARG A 74 2.78 -6.09 8.07
CA ARG A 74 3.36 -6.94 7.03
C ARG A 74 4.58 -6.28 6.38
N LEU A 75 4.47 -5.00 6.04
CA LEU A 75 5.58 -4.23 5.45
C LEU A 75 6.79 -4.13 6.39
N HIS A 76 6.56 -3.96 7.70
CA HIS A 76 7.64 -3.98 8.68
C HIS A 76 8.36 -5.34 8.72
N ARG A 77 7.62 -6.45 8.69
CA ARG A 77 8.23 -7.79 8.62
C ARG A 77 9.08 -7.97 7.38
N GLU A 78 8.59 -7.53 6.21
CA GLU A 78 9.33 -7.58 4.94
C GLU A 78 10.62 -6.74 4.99
N ALA A 79 10.59 -5.62 5.73
CA ALA A 79 11.73 -4.73 5.92
C ALA A 79 12.65 -5.13 7.09
N GLY A 80 12.33 -6.20 7.84
CA GLY A 80 13.08 -6.59 9.04
C GLY A 80 12.93 -5.63 10.23
N LEU A 81 11.88 -4.80 10.24
CA LEU A 81 11.56 -3.84 11.29
C LEU A 81 10.58 -4.44 12.30
N PHE A 82 10.61 -3.94 13.53
CA PHE A 82 9.60 -4.28 14.55
C PHE A 82 8.23 -3.71 14.18
N PRO A 83 7.12 -4.42 14.47
CA PRO A 83 5.78 -3.94 14.15
C PRO A 83 5.46 -2.64 14.91
N PRO A 84 4.64 -1.74 14.33
CA PRO A 84 4.26 -0.49 14.97
C PRO A 84 3.30 -0.74 16.15
N PRO A 85 3.20 0.20 17.10
CA PRO A 85 2.25 0.10 18.21
C PRO A 85 0.80 0.06 17.68
N PRO A 86 -0.10 -0.73 18.30
CA PRO A 86 -1.47 -0.84 17.86
C PRO A 86 -2.22 0.50 18.00
N PRO A 87 -3.12 0.83 17.06
CA PRO A 87 -3.86 2.09 17.10
C PRO A 87 -4.83 2.14 18.28
N GLU A 88 -5.08 3.35 18.78
CA GLU A 88 -6.00 3.61 19.90
C GLU A 88 -7.40 3.06 19.59
N GLY A 89 -7.95 2.24 20.49
CA GLY A 89 -9.24 1.55 20.31
C GLY A 89 -9.14 0.19 19.62
N CYS A 90 -7.98 -0.20 19.11
CA CYS A 90 -7.72 -1.55 18.62
C CYS A 90 -7.20 -2.43 19.77
N ALA A 91 -8.04 -2.61 20.79
CA ALA A 91 -7.77 -3.56 21.86
C ALA A 91 -7.73 -4.97 21.26
N GLN A 92 -6.52 -5.47 21.02
CA GLN A 92 -6.17 -6.88 21.17
C GLN A 92 -7.21 -7.89 20.62
N GLU A 93 -7.38 -7.98 19.30
CA GLU A 93 -7.86 -9.23 18.66
C GLU A 93 -6.76 -10.33 18.66
N SER A 94 -5.73 -10.17 19.48
CA SER A 94 -4.70 -11.17 19.70
C SER A 94 -5.13 -11.99 20.91
N SER A 95 -5.68 -13.18 20.67
CA SER A 95 -5.97 -14.28 21.63
C SER A 95 -7.43 -14.53 22.06
N SER A 96 -8.37 -14.63 21.12
CA SER A 96 -9.37 -15.69 21.25
C SER A 96 -9.69 -16.27 19.89
N GLY A 97 -9.55 -17.60 19.75
CA GLY A 97 -9.90 -18.30 18.52
C GLY A 97 -11.30 -17.88 18.12
N VAL A 98 -11.43 -17.31 16.91
CA VAL A 98 -12.69 -16.83 16.34
C VAL A 98 -13.69 -17.97 16.38
N THR A 99 -14.45 -18.01 17.46
CA THR A 99 -15.62 -18.86 17.58
C THR A 99 -16.59 -18.23 16.61
N ARG A 100 -16.78 -18.86 15.44
CA ARG A 100 -17.74 -18.37 14.46
C ARG A 100 -19.08 -18.26 15.19
N ARG A 101 -19.61 -17.05 15.34
CA ARG A 101 -20.91 -16.79 15.98
C ARG A 101 -21.92 -16.47 14.90
N ILE A 102 -23.13 -17.02 15.01
CA ILE A 102 -24.28 -16.64 14.20
C ILE A 102 -25.27 -15.98 15.16
N GLY A 103 -25.39 -14.66 15.11
CA GLY A 103 -26.14 -13.89 16.11
C GLY A 103 -25.53 -14.04 17.51
N PHE A 104 -26.34 -14.46 18.49
CA PHE A 104 -25.92 -14.69 19.87
C PHE A 104 -25.43 -16.12 20.16
N VAL A 105 -25.38 -16.99 19.14
CA VAL A 105 -25.10 -18.42 19.32
C VAL A 105 -23.75 -18.80 18.71
N ASP A 106 -22.94 -19.54 19.46
CA ASP A 106 -21.66 -20.09 18.99
C ASP A 106 -21.88 -21.23 17.98
N PHE A 107 -21.09 -21.27 16.91
CA PHE A 107 -21.19 -22.30 15.87
C PHE A 107 -20.92 -23.71 16.40
N ASN A 108 -20.09 -23.86 17.43
CA ASN A 108 -19.87 -25.15 18.09
C ASN A 108 -21.17 -25.67 18.73
N THR A 109 -21.96 -24.77 19.33
CA THR A 109 -23.28 -25.10 19.90
C THR A 109 -24.25 -25.59 18.82
N ILE A 110 -24.24 -24.94 17.64
CA ILE A 110 -25.04 -25.34 16.49
C ILE A 110 -24.59 -26.72 15.97
N ALA A 111 -23.28 -26.92 15.80
CA ALA A 111 -22.72 -28.18 15.32
C ALA A 111 -23.05 -29.36 16.25
N GLN A 112 -22.92 -29.17 17.57
CA GLN A 112 -23.29 -30.16 18.58
C GLN A 112 -24.79 -30.49 18.56
N ALA A 113 -25.66 -29.47 18.41
CA ALA A 113 -27.09 -29.69 18.32
C ALA A 113 -27.49 -30.50 17.08
N VAL A 114 -26.86 -30.23 15.93
CA VAL A 114 -27.08 -30.99 14.68
C VAL A 114 -26.62 -32.44 14.84
N LEU A 115 -25.43 -32.67 15.41
CA LEU A 115 -24.90 -34.02 15.64
C LEU A 115 -25.81 -34.83 16.56
N ARG A 116 -26.26 -34.26 17.69
CA ARG A 116 -27.20 -34.95 18.60
C ARG A 116 -28.53 -35.29 17.93
N ARG A 117 -29.04 -34.40 17.08
CA ARG A 117 -30.28 -34.65 16.33
C ARG A 117 -30.14 -35.75 15.29
N SER A 118 -28.96 -35.90 14.69
CA SER A 118 -28.68 -37.00 13.75
C SER A 118 -28.53 -38.36 14.47
N GLN A 119 -28.03 -38.35 15.71
CA GLN A 119 -27.91 -39.55 16.54
C GLN A 119 -29.25 -39.99 17.15
N SER A 120 -30.21 -39.07 17.35
CA SER A 120 -31.56 -39.41 17.82
C SER A 120 -32.49 -39.94 16.73
N LEU A 121 -32.04 -39.98 15.48
CA LEU A 121 -32.78 -40.50 14.32
C LEU A 121 -32.29 -41.89 13.87
N LEU A 122 -31.37 -42.49 14.64
CA LEU A 122 -30.97 -43.90 14.59
C LEU A 122 -31.47 -44.59 15.84
#